data_AF-A0A812F2L8-F1
#
_entry.id   AF-A0A812F2L8-F1
#
_cell.length_a   1.000
_cell.length_b   1.000
_cell.length_c   1.000
_cell.angle_alpha   90.00
_cell.angle_beta   90.00
_cell.angle_gamma   90.00
#
_symmetry.space_group_name_H-M   'P 1'
#
loop_
_entity.id
_entity.type
_entity.pdbx_description
1 polymer ?
#
loop_
_entity_poly.entity_id
_entity_poly.type
_entity_poly.pdbx_seq_one_letter_code
_entity_poly.pdbx_strand_id
1 'polypeptide(L)' 'MGRAKAISQIKLFKKNICPMCTKSFRSLEEMMQHQQVLHGKDIPYECKKCNQSFSNMQDMRTHLQRFHSYKKDMS' A
#
# COMPACT_ATOMS: atom_id res chain seq x y z
N MET A 1 40.18 5.35 -25.48
CA MET A 1 39.39 4.12 -25.66
C MET A 1 38.60 3.91 -24.37
N GLY A 2 37.39 4.41 -24.15
CA GLY A 2 36.26 4.50 -25.06
C GLY A 2 35.37 3.28 -24.88
N ARG A 3 34.55 3.25 -23.80
CA ARG A 3 33.18 2.69 -23.73
C ARG A 3 32.63 2.74 -22.30
N ALA A 4 31.88 3.80 -22.01
CA ALA A 4 30.79 3.74 -21.04
C ALA A 4 29.58 3.04 -21.68
N LYS A 5 28.84 2.23 -20.89
CA LYS A 5 27.43 1.78 -20.99
C LYS A 5 27.32 0.41 -20.29
N ALA A 6 26.39 0.13 -19.38
CA ALA A 6 25.20 0.85 -18.94
C ALA A 6 24.84 0.41 -17.50
N ILE A 7 24.60 1.37 -16.60
CA ILE A 7 23.78 1.14 -15.41
C ILE A 7 22.34 1.02 -15.92
N SER A 8 21.93 -0.18 -16.30
CA SER A 8 20.56 -0.44 -16.77
C SER A 8 20.18 -1.89 -16.55
N GLN A 9 20.28 -2.37 -15.31
CA GLN A 9 19.48 -3.53 -14.88
C GLN A 9 18.06 -3.04 -14.63
N ILE A 10 17.40 -2.65 -15.72
CA ILE A 10 15.97 -2.39 -15.76
C ILE A 10 15.29 -3.75 -15.69
N LYS A 11 15.20 -4.34 -14.49
CA LYS A 11 14.31 -5.48 -14.24
C LYS A 11 12.90 -4.92 -14.07
N LEU A 12 12.30 -4.56 -15.20
CA LEU A 12 10.97 -3.97 -15.41
C LEU A 12 9.82 -4.97 -15.13
N PHE A 13 9.93 -5.80 -14.10
CA PHE A 13 8.94 -6.86 -13.78
C PHE A 13 8.13 -6.60 -12.50
N LYS A 14 8.04 -5.34 -12.06
CA LYS A 14 7.29 -4.95 -10.84
C LYS A 14 6.38 -3.73 -11.03
N LYS A 15 5.95 -3.42 -12.25
CA LYS A 15 5.20 -2.18 -12.53
C LYS A 15 3.71 -2.22 -12.22
N ASN A 16 3.10 -3.39 -12.07
CA ASN A 16 1.66 -3.47 -11.80
C ASN A 16 1.32 -4.11 -10.46
N ILE A 17 2.27 -4.26 -9.54
CA ILE A 17 2.01 -4.81 -8.21
C ILE A 17 2.02 -3.66 -7.22
N CYS A 18 0.94 -3.50 -6.46
CA CYS A 18 0.87 -2.53 -5.40
C CYS A 18 1.91 -2.87 -4.31
N PRO A 19 2.81 -1.93 -3.96
CA PRO A 19 3.82 -2.15 -2.93
C PRO A 19 3.24 -2.25 -1.51
N MET A 20 1.97 -1.85 -1.32
CA MET A 20 1.31 -1.79 -0.02
C MET A 20 0.44 -3.03 0.27
N CYS A 21 -0.21 -3.62 -0.74
CA CYS A 21 -1.20 -4.68 -0.51
C CYS A 21 -1.09 -5.90 -1.44
N THR A 22 0.05 -6.11 -2.09
CA THR A 22 0.34 -7.27 -2.98
C THR A 22 -0.59 -7.48 -4.17
N LYS A 23 -1.62 -6.64 -4.34
CA LYS A 23 -2.53 -6.68 -5.49
C LYS A 23 -1.77 -6.42 -6.79
N SER A 24 -2.06 -7.23 -7.80
CA SER A 24 -1.58 -7.04 -9.17
C SER A 24 -2.66 -6.45 -10.08
N PHE A 25 -2.26 -5.56 -10.98
CA PHE A 25 -3.12 -4.85 -11.93
C PHE A 25 -2.70 -5.15 -13.37
N ARG A 26 -3.57 -4.82 -14.32
CA ARG A 26 -3.31 -5.03 -15.75
C ARG A 26 -2.42 -3.93 -16.33
N SER A 27 -2.49 -2.73 -15.76
CA SER A 27 -1.67 -1.58 -16.15
C SER A 27 -1.08 -0.84 -14.94
N LEU A 28 -0.06 -0.02 -15.22
CA LEU A 28 0.55 0.88 -14.24
C LEU A 28 -0.43 1.97 -13.79
N GLU A 29 -1.26 2.48 -14.71
CA GLU A 29 -2.27 3.50 -14.42
C GLU A 29 -3.32 2.99 -13.42
N GLU A 30 -3.85 1.78 -13.63
CA GLU A 30 -4.77 1.15 -12.67
C GLU A 30 -4.11 0.92 -11.31
N MET A 31 -2.84 0.53 -11.28
CA MET A 31 -2.09 0.36 -10.03
C MET A 31 -1.88 1.69 -9.32
N MET A 32 -1.53 2.75 -10.05
CA MET A 32 -1.33 4.10 -9.51
C MET A 32 -2.65 4.71 -9.03
N GLN A 33 -3.75 4.53 -9.76
CA GLN A 33 -5.09 4.94 -9.32
C GLN A 33 -5.49 4.17 -8.06
N HIS A 34 -5.27 2.85 -8.03
CA HIS A 34 -5.46 2.05 -6.83
C HIS A 34 -4.62 2.57 -5.65
N GLN A 35 -3.35 2.88 -5.87
CA GLN A 35 -2.52 3.48 -4.83
C GLN A 35 -3.05 4.85 -4.42
N GLN A 36 -3.53 5.68 -5.33
CA GLN A 36 -4.06 7.00 -5.01
C GLN A 36 -5.37 6.92 -4.20
N VAL A 37 -6.25 5.98 -4.52
CA VAL A 37 -7.57 5.86 -3.87
C VAL A 37 -7.53 5.02 -2.60
N LEU A 38 -6.68 3.99 -2.53
CA LEU A 38 -6.64 3.00 -1.43
C LEU A 38 -5.36 3.06 -0.60
N HIS A 39 -4.32 3.76 -1.06
CA HIS A 39 -3.08 4.02 -0.32
C HIS A 39 -2.65 5.49 -0.42
N GLY A 40 -3.57 6.38 -0.83
CA GLY A 40 -3.31 7.80 -0.95
C GLY A 40 -3.18 8.42 0.42
N LYS A 41 -2.61 9.63 0.47
CA LYS A 41 -2.32 10.38 1.71
C LYS A 41 -3.54 10.62 2.63
N ASP A 42 -4.75 10.32 2.16
CA ASP A 42 -6.03 10.38 2.89
C ASP A 42 -6.44 9.07 3.59
N ILE A 43 -5.58 8.04 3.61
CA ILE A 43 -5.78 6.86 4.46
C ILE A 43 -4.73 6.85 5.57
N PRO A 44 -4.90 7.69 6.61
CA PRO A 44 -3.93 7.77 7.70
C PRO A 44 -4.05 6.58 8.68
N TYR A 45 -5.05 5.72 8.54
CA TYR A 45 -5.34 4.67 9.51
C TYR A 45 -5.11 3.28 8.91
N GLU A 46 -3.92 2.73 9.14
CA GLU A 46 -3.58 1.35 8.82
C GLU A 46 -3.60 0.47 10.07
N CYS A 47 -4.26 -0.69 9.98
CA CYS A 47 -4.22 -1.69 11.02
C CYS A 47 -2.89 -2.47 10.95
N LYS A 48 -1.97 -2.21 11.87
CA LYS A 48 -0.66 -2.90 11.93
C LYS A 48 -0.72 -4.42 12.16
N LYS A 49 -1.89 -4.97 12.51
CA LYS A 49 -2.06 -6.42 12.72
C LYS A 49 -2.37 -7.18 11.42
N CYS A 50 -3.05 -6.56 10.47
CA CYS A 50 -3.49 -7.20 9.23
C CYS A 50 -3.22 -6.35 7.97
N ASN A 51 -2.56 -5.20 8.14
CA ASN A 51 -2.22 -4.21 7.12
C ASN A 51 -3.42 -3.73 6.31
N GLN A 52 -4.60 -3.73 6.93
CA GLN A 52 -5.80 -3.20 6.30
C GLN A 52 -5.88 -1.68 6.49
N SER A 53 -6.12 -0.98 5.39
CA SER A 53 -6.13 0.48 5.31
C SER A 53 -7.57 1.01 5.43
N PHE A 54 -7.77 2.10 6.17
CA PHE A 54 -9.07 2.73 6.42
C PHE A 54 -9.00 4.25 6.20
N SER A 55 -9.95 4.80 5.44
CA SER A 55 -10.03 6.24 5.17
C SER A 55 -10.36 7.10 6.39
N ASN A 56 -10.85 6.49 7.49
CA ASN A 56 -11.13 7.20 8.73
C ASN A 56 -10.88 6.34 9.98
N MET A 57 -10.72 7.00 11.13
CA MET A 57 -10.37 6.36 12.40
C MET A 57 -11.53 5.51 12.95
N GLN A 58 -12.77 5.88 12.64
CA GLN A 58 -13.95 5.21 13.18
C GLN A 58 -14.11 3.80 12.59
N ASP A 59 -13.89 3.67 11.27
CA ASP A 59 -13.88 2.39 10.58
C ASP A 59 -12.73 1.51 11.07
N MET A 60 -11.54 2.10 11.27
CA MET A 60 -10.38 1.41 11.82
C MET A 60 -10.65 0.91 13.26
N ARG A 61 -11.24 1.74 14.13
CA ARG A 61 -11.62 1.32 15.50
C ARG A 61 -12.68 0.24 15.51
N THR A 62 -13.65 0.32 14.61
CA THR A 62 -14.70 -0.70 14.49
C THR A 62 -14.09 -2.02 14.03
N HIS A 63 -13.20 -1.96 13.04
CA HIS A 63 -12.42 -3.12 12.61
C HIS A 63 -11.59 -3.72 13.76
N LEU A 64 -10.84 -2.89 14.48
CA LEU A 64 -10.03 -3.35 15.61
C LEU A 64 -10.84 -4.02 16.71
N GLN A 65 -12.02 -3.49 17.03
CA GLN A 65 -12.89 -4.08 18.05
C GLN A 65 -13.50 -5.41 17.58
N ARG A 66 -13.93 -5.48 16.32
CA ARG A 66 -14.61 -6.65 15.74
C ARG A 66 -13.67 -7.79 15.40
N PHE A 67 -12.48 -7.49 14.89
CA PHE A 67 -11.57 -8.48 14.30
C PHE A 67 -10.29 -8.68 15.10
N HIS A 68 -9.90 -7.71 15.94
CA HIS A 68 -8.61 -7.75 16.64
C HIS A 68 -8.68 -7.53 18.15
N SER A 69 -9.91 -7.43 18.70
CA SER A 69 -10.24 -7.09 20.10
C SER A 69 -9.22 -6.13 20.74
N TYR A 70 -8.82 -5.09 20.01
CA TYR A 70 -7.82 -4.14 20.49
C TYR A 70 -8.46 -3.29 21.59
N LYS A 71 -8.17 -3.60 22.84
CA LYS A 71 -8.39 -2.68 23.95
C LYS A 71 -7.46 -1.49 23.71
N LYS A 72 -8.04 -0.29 23.64
CA LYS A 72 -7.31 0.98 23.48
C LYS A 72 -6.08 0.99 24.38
N ASP A 73 -4.90 0.89 23.77
CA ASP A 73 -3.72 1.58 24.27
C ASP A 73 -3.17 2.36 23.08
N MET A 74 -3.53 3.65 23.06
CA MET A 74 -2.99 4.68 22.20
C MET A 74 -2.46 5.71 23.19
N SER A 75 -1.29 5.43 23.74
CA SER A 75 -0.42 6.43 24.35
C SER A 75 0.65 6.86 23.36
#